data_AF-A0A139WVI0-F1
#
_entry.id   AF-A0A139WVI0-F1
#
_cell.length_a   1.000
_cell.length_b   1.000
_cell.length_c   1.000
_cell.angle_alpha   90.00
_cell.angle_beta   90.00
_cell.angle_gamma   90.00
#
_symmetry.space_group_name_H-M   'P 1'
#
loop_
_entity.id
_entity.type
_entity.pdbx_description
1 polymer ?
#
loop_
_entity_poly.entity_id
_entity_poly.type
_entity_poly.pdbx_seq_one_letter_code
_entity_poly.pdbx_strand_id
1 'polypeptide(L)'
;MARKKTPSFITEIPLIVDSAQEKELLSRFEASRQLYNACLNEAMVRMELVRNSEAFKAAKKIPKSKKKERTDAFSAARSTYRYSDYDLQAYATIVANSSKWIADKIDSNTQQTIAKRAFKASERVIFVRAKKVRFKVSSRFRSVEGKTNKQGLRWLHNQLVWGSLKLRPIIDESNPVIIHGLQSPVKYVRILWRELNGKRRWYAQLINEGLPYQKEKNYVSNGLIGLDLNISNIAFVGDEKAGLLPFAEKVPTYEKEITVFQRKMQRSQRVNNPDNYEPDFEINKGHRTVRKKGKVRKGKREWKRSNNYKKAAQKKRELQRKKAAYAKSQNRKIVNEILRHGNLIKTEKVSVRSWQKRYGKALAAKSPGFVKSELQRKVEKTGGQFITFSTQKTALSQTHLDGSRVKKSLSQRVHYDATGIKMHRDLMSAYLSRFVNQDDKLSLQDARDGYRGAESLLTEAWQESLSREQVSLSESGLIAPERFSDKLGKIDQIAVSGGVRAKS
;
A
#
# COMPACT_ATOMS: atom_id res chain seq x y z
N MET A 1 4.85 25.70 1.03
CA MET A 1 5.82 25.10 1.98
C MET A 1 6.98 24.53 1.20
N ALA A 2 8.19 25.04 1.45
CA ALA A 2 9.43 24.44 0.94
C ALA A 2 9.47 22.94 1.31
N ARG A 3 9.93 22.09 0.38
CA ARG A 3 10.20 20.68 0.71
C ARG A 3 11.22 20.66 1.85
N LYS A 4 10.96 19.89 2.92
CA LYS A 4 11.98 19.67 3.96
C LYS A 4 13.23 19.13 3.26
N LYS A 5 14.37 19.79 3.48
CA LYS A 5 15.61 19.55 2.75
C LYS A 5 16.20 18.15 3.01
N THR A 6 15.93 17.56 4.17
CA THR A 6 16.54 16.29 4.57
C THR A 6 15.60 15.08 4.39
N PRO A 7 16.13 13.91 3.98
CA PRO A 7 15.40 12.64 3.91
C PRO A 7 14.69 12.29 5.22
N SER A 8 13.67 11.43 5.14
CA SER A 8 12.95 10.96 6.32
C SER A 8 12.62 9.48 6.22
N PHE A 9 12.59 8.81 7.37
CA PHE A 9 12.13 7.43 7.49
C PHE A 9 11.15 7.27 8.66
N ILE A 10 10.51 6.10 8.74
CA ILE A 10 9.49 5.82 9.76
C ILE A 10 9.98 4.71 10.66
N THR A 11 10.02 4.99 11.96
CA THR A 11 10.14 3.98 13.02
C THR A 11 8.78 3.82 13.67
N GLU A 12 8.24 2.61 13.64
CA GLU A 12 6.92 2.33 14.20
C GLU A 12 7.06 1.47 15.46
N ILE A 13 6.49 1.95 16.56
CA ILE A 13 6.62 1.36 17.88
C ILE A 13 5.23 1.10 18.45
N PRO A 14 4.90 -0.13 18.90
CA PRO A 14 3.65 -0.43 19.57
C PRO A 14 3.54 0.33 20.91
N LEU A 15 2.32 0.65 21.32
CA LEU A 15 2.03 1.34 22.58
C LEU A 15 1.26 0.44 23.54
N ILE A 16 1.59 0.54 24.83
CA ILE A 16 0.79 0.00 25.94
C ILE A 16 -0.31 1.02 26.22
N VAL A 17 -1.56 0.56 26.17
CA VAL A 17 -2.74 1.42 26.34
C VAL A 17 -3.72 0.70 27.27
N ASP A 18 -4.00 1.29 28.42
CA ASP A 18 -5.06 0.83 29.32
C ASP A 18 -6.45 1.31 28.88
N SER A 19 -7.50 0.91 29.61
CA SER A 19 -8.89 1.25 29.25
C SER A 19 -9.20 2.75 29.35
N ALA A 20 -8.63 3.46 30.32
CA ALA A 20 -8.85 4.90 30.48
C ALA A 20 -8.15 5.68 29.37
N GLN A 21 -6.91 5.31 29.07
CA GLN A 21 -6.14 5.84 27.95
C GLN A 21 -6.80 5.54 26.61
N GLU A 22 -7.37 4.34 26.40
CA GLU A 22 -8.10 4.01 25.17
C GLU A 22 -9.36 4.88 25.03
N LYS A 23 -10.12 5.11 26.10
CA LYS A 23 -11.29 5.99 26.09
C LYS A 23 -10.91 7.42 25.67
N GLU A 24 -9.84 7.96 26.25
CA GLU A 24 -9.33 9.29 25.90
C GLU A 24 -8.85 9.34 24.44
N LEU A 25 -8.08 8.35 23.99
CA LEU A 25 -7.65 8.26 22.60
C LEU A 25 -8.81 8.20 21.62
N LEU A 26 -9.88 7.48 21.95
CA LEU A 26 -11.07 7.42 21.12
C LEU A 26 -11.79 8.77 21.05
N SER A 27 -11.90 9.48 22.18
CA SER A 27 -12.45 10.84 22.22
C SER A 27 -11.64 11.78 21.31
N ARG A 28 -10.31 11.77 21.40
CA ARG A 28 -9.45 12.60 20.56
C ARG A 28 -9.53 12.27 19.08
N PHE A 29 -9.61 10.97 18.74
CA PHE A 29 -9.76 10.54 17.35
C PHE A 29 -11.12 10.90 16.78
N GLU A 30 -12.17 10.89 17.60
CA GLU A 30 -13.51 11.31 17.20
C GLU A 30 -13.57 12.82 16.96
N ALA A 31 -13.02 13.63 17.88
CA ALA A 31 -12.86 15.08 17.67
C ALA A 31 -12.06 15.35 16.39
N SER A 32 -10.94 14.64 16.18
CA SER A 32 -10.08 14.80 15.00
C SER A 32 -10.80 14.47 13.71
N ARG A 33 -11.67 13.45 13.73
CA ARG A 33 -12.48 13.04 12.59
C ARG A 33 -13.54 14.07 12.25
N GLN A 34 -14.22 14.62 13.26
CA GLN A 34 -15.24 15.66 13.07
C GLN A 34 -14.61 16.92 12.50
N LEU A 35 -13.51 17.38 13.08
CA LEU A 35 -12.75 18.53 12.56
C LEU A 35 -12.27 18.28 11.13
N TYR A 36 -11.70 17.10 10.83
CA TYR A 36 -11.31 16.73 9.47
C TYR A 36 -12.46 16.85 8.47
N ASN A 37 -13.65 16.34 8.84
CA ASN A 37 -14.81 16.36 7.96
C ASN A 37 -15.36 17.78 7.77
N ALA A 38 -15.37 18.60 8.83
CA ALA A 38 -15.74 20.01 8.74
C ALA A 38 -14.80 20.77 7.79
N CYS A 39 -13.48 20.66 7.99
CA CYS A 39 -12.49 21.26 7.09
C CYS A 39 -12.58 20.72 5.66
N LEU A 40 -12.88 19.43 5.48
CA LEU A 40 -13.04 18.84 4.16
C LEU A 40 -14.28 19.38 3.44
N ASN A 41 -15.39 19.55 4.17
CA ASN A 41 -16.60 20.13 3.63
C ASN A 41 -16.33 21.57 3.17
N GLU A 42 -15.75 22.38 4.05
CA GLU A 42 -15.42 23.77 3.77
C GLU A 42 -14.45 23.90 2.58
N ALA A 43 -13.41 23.06 2.55
CA ALA A 43 -12.46 23.04 1.44
C ALA A 43 -13.15 22.71 0.11
N MET A 44 -14.15 21.83 0.11
CA MET A 44 -14.90 21.49 -1.10
C MET A 44 -15.82 22.64 -1.53
N VAL A 45 -16.48 23.33 -0.60
CA VAL A 45 -17.30 24.52 -0.91
C VAL A 45 -16.44 25.61 -1.55
N ARG A 46 -15.35 26.01 -0.89
CA ARG A 46 -14.43 27.04 -1.43
C ARG A 46 -13.84 26.63 -2.77
N MET A 47 -13.47 25.36 -2.94
CA MET A 47 -12.94 24.84 -4.21
C MET A 47 -13.94 24.92 -5.36
N GLU A 48 -15.22 24.65 -5.10
CA GLU A 48 -16.28 24.75 -6.10
C GLU A 48 -16.54 26.21 -6.50
N LEU A 49 -16.53 27.13 -5.52
CA LEU A 49 -16.59 28.59 -5.78
C LEU A 49 -15.42 29.05 -6.66
N VAL A 50 -14.18 28.65 -6.34
CA VAL A 50 -13.01 28.93 -7.18
C VAL A 50 -13.23 28.40 -8.58
N ARG A 51 -13.66 27.14 -8.73
CA ARG A 51 -13.85 26.50 -10.04
C ARG A 51 -14.87 27.24 -10.91
N ASN A 52 -15.93 27.76 -10.29
CA ASN A 52 -17.03 28.44 -10.99
C ASN A 52 -16.73 29.92 -11.27
N SER A 53 -15.71 30.49 -10.65
CA SER A 53 -15.33 31.90 -10.83
C SER A 53 -14.82 32.22 -12.23
N GLU A 54 -15.12 33.43 -12.71
CA GLU A 54 -14.60 33.94 -13.98
C GLU A 54 -13.08 34.05 -13.98
N ALA A 55 -12.47 34.45 -12.86
CA ALA A 55 -11.02 34.50 -12.71
C ALA A 55 -10.34 33.14 -12.96
N PHE A 56 -10.95 32.04 -12.47
CA PHE A 56 -10.43 30.69 -12.72
C PHE A 56 -10.62 30.25 -14.18
N LYS A 57 -11.76 30.59 -14.79
CA LYS A 57 -12.02 30.33 -16.22
C LYS A 57 -11.02 31.10 -17.10
N ALA A 58 -10.75 32.36 -16.79
CA ALA A 58 -9.72 33.17 -17.46
C ALA A 58 -8.32 32.56 -17.29
N ALA A 59 -7.92 32.19 -16.07
CA ALA A 59 -6.64 31.53 -15.80
C ALA A 59 -6.46 30.21 -16.58
N LYS A 60 -7.57 29.49 -16.85
CA LYS A 60 -7.54 28.25 -17.63
C LYS A 60 -7.22 28.51 -19.11
N LYS A 61 -7.65 29.66 -19.68
CA LYS A 61 -7.40 30.08 -21.06
C LYS A 61 -5.95 30.51 -21.31
N ILE A 62 -5.22 30.92 -20.27
CA ILE A 62 -3.80 31.28 -20.39
C ILE A 62 -2.98 30.07 -20.91
N PRO A 63 -2.17 30.23 -21.97
CA PRO A 63 -1.35 29.17 -22.52
C PRO A 63 -0.39 28.54 -21.51
N LYS A 64 -0.08 27.25 -21.68
CA LYS A 64 0.86 26.53 -20.80
C LYS A 64 2.31 27.06 -20.89
N SER A 65 2.65 27.73 -21.99
CA SER A 65 3.95 28.37 -22.19
C SER A 65 4.17 29.52 -21.19
N LYS A 66 3.13 30.30 -20.88
CA LYS A 66 3.17 31.41 -19.92
C LYS A 66 3.01 30.93 -18.47
N LYS A 67 3.96 30.12 -18.00
CA LYS A 67 3.87 29.40 -16.70
C LYS A 67 3.66 30.33 -15.50
N LYS A 68 4.38 31.45 -15.43
CA LYS A 68 4.33 32.39 -14.30
C LYS A 68 2.97 33.10 -14.22
N GLU A 69 2.60 33.81 -15.29
CA GLU A 69 1.31 34.48 -15.44
C GLU A 69 0.14 33.55 -15.11
N ARG A 70 0.17 32.32 -15.64
CA ARG A 70 -0.88 31.33 -15.37
C ARG A 70 -0.94 30.90 -13.90
N THR A 71 0.22 30.74 -13.27
CA THR A 71 0.31 30.36 -11.86
C THR A 71 -0.23 31.48 -10.97
N ASP A 72 0.14 32.72 -11.28
CA ASP A 72 -0.29 33.90 -10.55
C ASP A 72 -1.80 34.11 -10.68
N ALA A 73 -2.36 33.96 -11.89
CA ALA A 73 -3.80 34.04 -12.14
C ALA A 73 -4.59 32.96 -11.38
N PHE A 74 -4.11 31.71 -11.36
CA PHE A 74 -4.74 30.66 -10.54
C PHE A 74 -4.60 30.93 -9.04
N SER A 75 -3.48 31.52 -8.61
CA SER A 75 -3.27 31.89 -7.21
C SER A 75 -4.25 32.99 -6.80
N ALA A 76 -4.39 34.04 -7.60
CA ALA A 76 -5.34 35.13 -7.37
C ALA A 76 -6.78 34.61 -7.26
N ALA A 77 -7.24 33.78 -8.21
CA ALA A 77 -8.57 33.18 -8.17
C ALA A 77 -8.83 32.34 -6.91
N ARG A 78 -7.80 31.66 -6.38
CA ARG A 78 -7.91 30.90 -5.12
C ARG A 78 -7.98 31.80 -3.90
N SER A 79 -7.19 32.86 -3.88
CA SER A 79 -7.14 33.82 -2.77
C SER A 79 -8.49 34.51 -2.55
N THR A 80 -9.21 34.87 -3.63
CA THR A 80 -10.55 35.49 -3.55
C THR A 80 -11.54 34.69 -2.69
N TYR A 81 -11.50 33.37 -2.80
CA TYR A 81 -12.38 32.46 -2.03
C TYR A 81 -11.68 31.80 -0.86
N ARG A 82 -10.53 32.34 -0.42
CA ARG A 82 -9.76 31.84 0.73
C ARG A 82 -9.48 30.34 0.63
N TYR A 83 -9.14 29.87 -0.56
CA TYR A 83 -8.86 28.47 -0.84
C TYR A 83 -7.34 28.21 -0.81
N SER A 84 -6.79 28.15 0.40
CA SER A 84 -5.40 27.82 0.65
C SER A 84 -5.23 26.91 1.87
N ASP A 85 -4.05 26.28 2.01
CA ASP A 85 -3.72 25.49 3.20
C ASP A 85 -3.80 26.35 4.48
N TYR A 86 -3.33 27.60 4.41
CA TYR A 86 -3.35 28.53 5.54
C TYR A 86 -4.77 28.94 5.93
N ASP A 87 -5.61 29.26 4.95
CA ASP A 87 -7.01 29.62 5.21
C ASP A 87 -7.82 28.48 5.81
N LEU A 88 -7.55 27.24 5.39
CA LEU A 88 -8.19 26.06 5.97
C LEU A 88 -7.68 25.77 7.38
N GLN A 89 -6.41 26.05 7.68
CA GLN A 89 -5.87 25.98 9.03
C GLN A 89 -6.53 27.04 9.93
N ALA A 90 -6.70 28.27 9.47
CA ALA A 90 -7.42 29.32 10.21
C ALA A 90 -8.88 28.92 10.47
N TYR A 91 -9.57 28.38 9.46
CA TYR A 91 -10.92 27.83 9.63
C TYR A 91 -10.98 26.72 10.66
N ALA A 92 -10.00 25.81 10.68
CA ALA A 92 -9.96 24.73 11.66
C ALA A 92 -9.85 25.25 13.10
N THR A 93 -9.05 26.30 13.32
CA THR A 93 -8.96 26.96 14.63
C THR A 93 -10.31 27.55 15.05
N ILE A 94 -11.00 28.24 14.13
CA ILE A 94 -12.33 28.81 14.40
C ILE A 94 -13.32 27.71 14.80
N VAL A 95 -13.43 26.65 14.00
CA VAL A 95 -14.33 25.51 14.27
C VAL A 95 -14.00 24.82 15.59
N ALA A 96 -12.71 24.62 15.87
CA ALA A 96 -12.28 24.03 17.12
C ALA A 96 -12.66 24.92 18.31
N ASN A 97 -12.43 26.23 18.26
CA ASN A 97 -12.76 27.15 19.35
C ASN A 97 -14.27 27.29 19.56
N SER A 98 -15.07 27.27 18.48
CA SER A 98 -16.54 27.23 18.58
C SER A 98 -17.04 25.94 19.24
N SER A 99 -16.27 24.85 19.16
CA SER A 99 -16.56 23.58 19.85
C SER A 99 -15.60 23.38 21.01
N LYS A 100 -15.95 23.86 22.21
CA LYS A 100 -15.12 23.71 23.43
C LYS A 100 -14.56 22.29 23.61
N TRP A 101 -15.33 21.26 23.25
CA TRP A 101 -14.89 19.86 23.27
C TRP A 101 -13.78 19.53 22.26
N ILE A 102 -13.85 20.01 21.02
CA ILE A 102 -12.78 19.79 20.03
C ILE A 102 -11.50 20.52 20.46
N ALA A 103 -11.62 21.77 20.94
CA ALA A 103 -10.49 22.54 21.45
C ALA A 103 -9.82 21.86 22.66
N ASP A 104 -10.60 21.29 23.58
CA ASP A 104 -10.09 20.51 24.72
C ASP A 104 -9.31 19.25 24.27
N LYS A 105 -9.85 18.52 23.28
CA LYS A 105 -9.29 17.23 22.87
C LYS A 105 -8.14 17.31 21.88
N ILE A 106 -7.95 18.43 21.19
CA ILE A 106 -6.96 18.55 20.12
C ILE A 106 -6.20 19.86 20.24
N ASP A 107 -4.87 19.76 20.39
CA ASP A 107 -3.98 20.92 20.37
C ASP A 107 -3.93 21.61 18.99
N SER A 108 -3.62 22.91 18.99
CA SER A 108 -3.60 23.75 17.79
C SER A 108 -2.69 23.21 16.66
N ASN A 109 -1.55 22.62 16.99
CA ASN A 109 -0.65 22.04 15.99
C ASN A 109 -1.30 20.84 15.29
N THR A 110 -2.01 20.00 16.04
CA THR A 110 -2.76 18.87 15.48
C THR A 110 -3.99 19.33 14.69
N GLN A 111 -4.69 20.39 15.11
CA GLN A 111 -5.78 20.99 14.33
C GLN A 111 -5.29 21.41 12.93
N GLN A 112 -4.11 22.04 12.86
CA GLN A 112 -3.53 22.49 11.59
C GLN A 112 -3.16 21.33 10.66
N THR A 113 -2.57 20.24 11.17
CA THR A 113 -2.23 19.07 10.33
C THR A 113 -3.48 18.36 9.82
N ILE A 114 -4.55 18.32 10.63
CA ILE A 114 -5.87 17.82 10.23
C ILE A 114 -6.45 18.66 9.09
N ALA A 115 -6.43 19.98 9.22
CA ALA A 115 -6.90 20.91 8.18
C ALA A 115 -6.13 20.74 6.87
N LYS A 116 -4.79 20.69 6.97
CA LYS A 116 -3.90 20.43 5.83
C LYS A 116 -4.19 19.09 5.15
N ARG A 117 -4.50 18.06 5.93
CA ARG A 117 -4.90 16.74 5.40
C ARG A 117 -6.21 16.83 4.62
N ALA A 118 -7.17 17.63 5.08
CA ALA A 118 -8.43 17.87 4.39
C ALA A 118 -8.22 18.67 3.09
N PHE A 119 -7.47 19.77 3.15
CA PHE A 119 -7.11 20.60 1.98
C PHE A 119 -6.38 19.79 0.90
N LYS A 120 -5.38 18.96 1.27
CA LYS A 120 -4.71 18.08 0.30
C LYS A 120 -5.67 17.09 -0.38
N ALA A 121 -6.79 16.74 0.26
CA ALA A 121 -7.80 15.88 -0.36
C ALA A 121 -8.62 16.65 -1.41
N SER A 122 -9.00 17.91 -1.14
CA SER A 122 -9.69 18.76 -2.12
C SER A 122 -8.78 19.16 -3.28
N GLU A 123 -7.48 19.40 -3.04
CA GLU A 123 -6.50 19.68 -4.09
C GLU A 123 -6.43 18.56 -5.15
N ARG A 124 -6.55 17.30 -4.72
CA ARG A 124 -6.60 16.19 -5.68
C ARG A 124 -7.79 16.30 -6.61
N VAL A 125 -8.90 16.90 -6.20
CA VAL A 125 -10.08 17.11 -7.03
C VAL A 125 -9.88 18.29 -7.97
N ILE A 126 -9.45 19.45 -7.48
CA ILE A 126 -9.23 20.63 -8.35
C ILE A 126 -8.16 20.38 -9.42
N PHE A 127 -7.15 19.56 -9.11
CA PHE A 127 -6.13 19.13 -10.08
C PHE A 127 -6.53 17.92 -10.94
N VAL A 128 -7.80 17.48 -10.89
CA VAL A 128 -8.33 16.37 -11.70
C VAL A 128 -7.57 15.03 -11.45
N ARG A 129 -6.92 14.90 -10.30
CA ARG A 129 -6.25 13.67 -9.83
C ARG A 129 -7.22 12.72 -9.09
N ALA A 130 -8.42 13.19 -8.79
CA ALA A 130 -9.51 12.44 -8.18
C ALA A 130 -10.86 13.01 -8.63
N LYS A 131 -11.87 12.14 -8.78
CA LYS A 131 -13.23 12.58 -9.16
C LYS A 131 -14.03 13.17 -7.99
N LYS A 132 -13.81 12.67 -6.77
CA LYS A 132 -14.52 13.10 -5.56
C LYS A 132 -13.74 12.76 -4.29
N VAL A 133 -14.05 13.46 -3.21
CA VAL A 133 -13.59 13.13 -1.86
C VAL A 133 -14.57 12.20 -1.15
N ARG A 134 -14.14 11.61 -0.03
CA ARG A 134 -14.99 10.81 0.85
C ARG A 134 -14.75 11.24 2.29
N PHE A 135 -15.83 11.64 2.97
CA PHE A 135 -15.80 11.91 4.40
C PHE A 135 -15.42 10.66 5.20
N LYS A 136 -14.79 10.90 6.36
CA LYS A 136 -14.27 9.86 7.23
C LYS A 136 -15.31 9.48 8.27
N VAL A 137 -15.65 8.21 8.29
CA VAL A 137 -16.39 7.56 9.39
C VAL A 137 -15.39 7.06 10.45
N SER A 138 -15.85 6.83 11.68
CA SER A 138 -15.02 6.42 12.82
C SER A 138 -14.08 5.26 12.51
N SER A 139 -14.59 4.21 11.85
CA SER A 139 -13.79 3.03 11.46
C SER A 139 -12.69 3.29 10.40
N ARG A 140 -12.71 4.44 9.72
CA ARG A 140 -11.81 4.82 8.62
C ARG A 140 -10.88 5.99 8.96
N PHE A 141 -11.01 6.59 10.13
CA PHE A 141 -10.08 7.59 10.65
C PHE A 141 -9.11 6.92 11.62
N ARG A 142 -7.95 6.52 11.10
CA ARG A 142 -7.02 5.59 11.80
C ARG A 142 -5.69 6.19 12.19
N SER A 143 -5.47 7.47 11.92
CA SER A 143 -4.21 8.13 12.25
C SER A 143 -4.38 9.63 12.45
N VAL A 144 -3.60 10.18 13.38
CA VAL A 144 -3.43 11.61 13.67
C VAL A 144 -1.94 11.91 13.70
N GLU A 145 -1.52 13.01 13.09
CA GLU A 145 -0.11 13.41 13.03
C GLU A 145 0.12 14.76 13.67
N GLY A 146 1.25 14.90 14.38
CA GLY A 146 1.73 16.15 14.92
C GLY A 146 2.44 16.98 13.85
N LYS A 147 2.65 18.27 14.13
CA LYS A 147 3.33 19.20 13.23
C LYS A 147 4.85 19.18 13.39
N THR A 148 5.31 19.06 14.63
CA THR A 148 6.72 19.03 15.04
C THR A 148 6.89 18.05 16.21
N ASN A 149 8.12 17.79 16.64
CA ASN A 149 8.37 17.07 17.90
C ASN A 149 8.49 17.99 19.14
N LYS A 150 8.33 19.31 18.97
CA LYS A 150 8.49 20.28 20.07
C LYS A 150 7.23 20.42 20.92
N GLN A 151 6.06 20.41 20.31
CA GLN A 151 4.77 20.71 20.96
C GLN A 151 3.65 19.81 20.42
N GLY A 152 2.57 19.66 21.19
CA GLY A 152 1.42 18.83 20.80
C GLY A 152 1.73 17.33 20.89
N LEU A 153 1.36 16.59 19.85
CA LEU A 153 1.71 15.16 19.71
C LEU A 153 3.21 14.97 19.42
N ARG A 154 3.95 14.50 20.41
CA ARG A 154 5.43 14.38 20.38
C ARG A 154 5.94 13.11 21.06
N TRP A 155 7.21 12.82 20.81
CA TRP A 155 7.99 11.78 21.48
C TRP A 155 8.96 12.43 22.46
N LEU A 156 8.87 12.05 23.73
CA LEU A 156 9.65 12.63 24.82
C LEU A 156 9.93 11.56 25.89
N HIS A 157 11.18 11.47 26.36
CA HIS A 157 11.62 10.50 27.39
C HIS A 157 11.13 9.06 27.13
N ASN A 158 11.31 8.57 25.89
CA ASN A 158 10.83 7.25 25.46
C ASN A 158 9.33 7.01 25.68
N GLN A 159 8.51 8.06 25.55
CA GLN A 159 7.06 7.97 25.62
C GLN A 159 6.41 8.79 24.53
N LEU A 160 5.21 8.38 24.12
CA LEU A 160 4.34 9.24 23.34
C LEU A 160 3.60 10.19 24.28
N VAL A 161 3.74 11.49 24.05
CA VAL A 161 3.05 12.53 24.81
C VAL A 161 2.12 13.29 23.89
N TRP A 162 0.86 13.46 24.32
CA TRP A 162 -0.11 14.31 23.65
C TRP A 162 -0.91 15.07 24.72
N GLY A 163 -0.54 16.32 24.98
CA GLY A 163 -1.06 17.06 26.14
C GLY A 163 -0.76 16.30 27.44
N SER A 164 -1.79 16.08 28.26
CA SER A 164 -1.72 15.30 29.50
C SER A 164 -1.61 13.77 29.29
N LEU A 165 -1.92 13.26 28.10
CA LEU A 165 -1.90 11.83 27.82
C LEU A 165 -0.47 11.37 27.54
N LYS A 166 0.03 10.45 28.37
CA LYS A 166 1.34 9.81 28.22
C LYS A 166 1.14 8.31 27.98
N LEU A 167 1.71 7.78 26.90
CA LEU A 167 1.61 6.36 26.55
C LEU A 167 3.01 5.75 26.50
N ARG A 168 3.18 4.63 27.22
CA ARG A 168 4.42 3.87 27.23
C ARG A 168 4.54 3.02 25.95
N PRO A 169 5.72 2.96 25.32
CA PRO A 169 5.94 2.08 24.19
C PRO A 169 6.30 0.66 24.62
N ILE A 170 6.28 -0.24 23.65
CA ILE A 170 6.89 -1.57 23.73
C ILE A 170 8.14 -1.50 22.85
N ILE A 171 9.30 -1.44 23.48
CA ILE A 171 10.60 -1.35 22.82
C ILE A 171 11.28 -2.71 22.94
N ASP A 172 11.78 -3.21 21.82
CA ASP A 172 12.67 -4.36 21.75
C ASP A 172 14.09 -3.83 21.59
N GLU A 173 14.86 -3.84 22.68
CA GLU A 173 16.20 -3.25 22.73
C GLU A 173 17.23 -4.06 21.91
N SER A 174 16.93 -5.34 21.65
CA SER A 174 17.78 -6.19 20.80
C SER A 174 17.63 -5.90 19.31
N ASN A 175 16.62 -5.11 18.91
CA ASN A 175 16.29 -4.88 17.52
C ASN A 175 17.01 -3.64 16.96
N PRO A 176 18.05 -3.80 16.12
CA PRO A 176 18.84 -2.68 15.63
C PRO A 176 18.03 -1.69 14.79
N VAL A 177 16.93 -2.13 14.17
CA VAL A 177 16.05 -1.23 13.41
C VAL A 177 15.30 -0.27 14.33
N ILE A 178 14.87 -0.75 15.51
CA ILE A 178 14.16 0.08 16.50
C ILE A 178 15.14 1.03 17.17
N ILE A 179 16.32 0.52 17.59
CA ILE A 179 17.37 1.33 18.23
C ILE A 179 17.83 2.47 17.31
N HIS A 180 18.15 2.17 16.05
CA HIS A 180 18.52 3.20 15.06
C HIS A 180 17.43 4.29 14.95
N GLY A 181 16.17 3.88 14.96
CA GLY A 181 15.02 4.78 14.92
C GLY A 181 14.86 5.65 16.17
N LEU A 182 15.15 5.11 17.35
CA LEU A 182 15.10 5.84 18.63
C LEU A 182 16.26 6.83 18.79
N GLN A 183 17.44 6.47 18.26
CA GLN A 183 18.64 7.31 18.27
C GLN A 183 18.58 8.42 17.20
N SER A 184 17.76 8.27 16.17
CA SER A 184 17.63 9.24 15.08
C SER A 184 16.73 10.43 15.46
N PRO A 185 17.08 11.68 15.07
CA PRO A 185 16.25 12.85 15.36
C PRO A 185 14.81 12.72 14.86
N VAL A 186 13.84 13.01 15.73
CA VAL A 186 12.40 12.92 15.40
C VAL A 186 11.90 14.26 14.84
N LYS A 187 11.42 14.27 13.60
CA LYS A 187 10.84 15.47 12.98
C LYS A 187 9.45 15.77 13.52
N TYR A 188 8.61 14.75 13.60
CA TYR A 188 7.26 14.78 14.16
C TYR A 188 6.78 13.34 14.38
N VAL A 189 5.69 13.19 15.14
CA VAL A 189 5.11 11.89 15.47
C VAL A 189 3.73 11.74 14.86
N ARG A 190 3.36 10.51 14.50
CA ARG A 190 2.00 10.13 14.13
C ARG A 190 1.53 8.99 15.01
N ILE A 191 0.39 9.16 15.66
CA ILE A 191 -0.31 8.06 16.34
C ILE A 191 -1.28 7.40 15.37
N LEU A 192 -1.36 6.07 15.40
CA LEU A 192 -2.32 5.31 14.62
C LEU A 192 -2.81 4.07 15.37
N TRP A 193 -3.90 3.50 14.88
CA TRP A 193 -4.39 2.22 15.36
C TRP A 193 -4.68 1.24 14.22
N ARG A 194 -4.57 -0.05 14.55
CA ARG A 194 -4.95 -1.18 13.69
C ARG A 194 -5.82 -2.14 14.46
N GLU A 195 -6.64 -2.90 13.74
CA GLU A 195 -7.37 -4.03 14.31
C GLU A 195 -6.53 -5.28 14.07
N LEU A 196 -6.10 -5.95 15.15
CA LEU A 196 -5.37 -7.21 15.12
C LEU A 196 -6.08 -8.22 16.01
N ASN A 197 -6.39 -9.40 15.48
CA ASN A 197 -7.17 -10.43 16.19
C ASN A 197 -8.47 -9.87 16.77
N GLY A 198 -9.05 -8.90 16.07
CA GLY A 198 -10.27 -8.24 16.49
C GLY A 198 -10.15 -7.17 17.58
N LYS A 199 -8.95 -6.97 18.15
CA LYS A 199 -8.70 -5.93 19.16
C LYS A 199 -8.04 -4.71 18.50
N ARG A 200 -8.32 -3.51 19.03
CA ARG A 200 -7.60 -2.30 18.63
C ARG A 200 -6.19 -2.33 19.24
N ARG A 201 -5.21 -1.98 18.42
CA ARG A 201 -3.78 -1.93 18.78
C ARG A 201 -3.22 -0.59 18.34
N TRP A 202 -2.55 0.09 19.25
CA TRP A 202 -2.06 1.46 19.08
C TRP A 202 -0.57 1.47 18.79
N TYR A 203 -0.14 2.41 17.96
CA TYR A 203 1.24 2.55 17.52
C TYR A 203 1.61 4.04 17.44
N ALA A 204 2.85 4.35 17.82
CA ALA A 204 3.52 5.58 17.47
C ALA A 204 4.39 5.35 16.22
N GLN A 205 4.28 6.24 15.25
CA GLN A 205 5.21 6.38 14.13
C GLN A 205 6.07 7.60 14.38
N LEU A 206 7.35 7.40 14.66
CA LEU A 206 8.35 8.45 14.66
C LEU A 206 8.76 8.69 13.22
N ILE A 207 8.56 9.92 12.72
CA ILE A 207 9.09 10.31 11.42
C ILE A 207 10.48 10.88 11.69
N ASN A 208 11.47 10.02 11.53
CA ASN A 208 12.87 10.34 11.80
C ASN A 208 13.52 11.04 10.62
N GLU A 209 14.53 11.84 10.91
CA GLU A 209 15.45 12.43 9.95
C GLU A 209 16.48 11.40 9.45
N GLY A 210 16.87 11.48 8.17
CA GLY A 210 17.91 10.62 7.60
C GLY A 210 17.38 9.39 6.87
N LEU A 211 18.20 8.35 6.82
CA LEU A 211 17.91 7.09 6.13
C LEU A 211 17.56 5.98 7.14
N PRO A 212 16.64 5.06 6.81
CA PRO A 212 16.36 3.91 7.66
C PRO A 212 17.55 2.96 7.69
N TYR A 213 17.71 2.28 8.84
CA TYR A 213 18.69 1.21 9.05
C TYR A 213 18.63 0.16 7.93
N GLN A 214 19.79 -0.14 7.37
CA GLN A 214 19.98 -1.18 6.36
C GLN A 214 20.60 -2.39 7.06
N LYS A 215 19.83 -3.48 7.14
CA LYS A 215 20.36 -4.76 7.62
C LYS A 215 21.45 -5.23 6.66
N GLU A 216 22.55 -5.75 7.19
CA GLU A 216 23.70 -6.26 6.43
C GLU A 216 23.29 -7.18 5.27
N LYS A 217 22.43 -8.17 5.54
CA LYS A 217 21.91 -9.09 4.52
C LYS A 217 21.08 -8.46 3.39
N ASN A 218 20.70 -7.19 3.52
CA ASN A 218 19.95 -6.43 2.53
C ASN A 218 20.86 -5.34 1.91
N TYR A 219 22.13 -5.67 1.65
CA TYR A 219 23.02 -4.83 0.86
C TYR A 219 22.45 -4.63 -0.56
N VAL A 220 22.93 -3.57 -1.22
CA VAL A 220 22.57 -3.24 -2.59
C VAL A 220 23.87 -3.07 -3.36
N SER A 221 23.97 -3.74 -4.49
CA SER A 221 25.15 -3.66 -5.37
C SER A 221 24.90 -2.67 -6.50
N ASN A 222 25.98 -2.12 -7.04
CA ASN A 222 25.93 -1.42 -8.31
C ASN A 222 25.92 -2.46 -9.44
N GLY A 223 25.17 -2.21 -10.50
CA GLY A 223 25.05 -3.16 -11.60
C GLY A 223 23.79 -2.92 -12.42
N LEU A 224 23.85 -3.33 -13.69
CA LEU A 224 22.73 -3.22 -14.63
C LEU A 224 21.87 -4.47 -14.58
N ILE A 225 20.62 -4.29 -14.16
CA ILE A 225 19.59 -5.34 -14.19
C ILE A 225 18.61 -5.09 -15.32
N GLY A 226 18.47 -6.10 -16.17
CA GLY A 226 17.32 -6.23 -17.06
C GLY A 226 16.18 -6.95 -16.36
N LEU A 227 14.94 -6.47 -16.54
CA LEU A 227 13.78 -6.95 -15.79
C LEU A 227 12.55 -7.10 -16.68
N ASP A 228 11.96 -8.29 -16.65
CA ASP A 228 10.64 -8.56 -17.20
C ASP A 228 9.62 -8.84 -16.08
N LEU A 229 8.47 -8.18 -16.18
CA LEU A 229 7.41 -8.26 -15.19
C LEU A 229 6.19 -8.91 -15.83
N ASN A 230 5.70 -10.01 -15.25
CA ASN A 230 4.45 -10.63 -15.67
C ASN A 230 3.39 -10.60 -14.54
N ILE A 231 2.30 -11.37 -14.67
CA ILE A 231 1.19 -11.40 -13.70
C ILE A 231 1.48 -12.22 -12.43
N SER A 232 2.44 -13.14 -12.49
CA SER A 232 2.70 -14.18 -11.48
C SER A 232 4.14 -14.16 -10.96
N ASN A 233 5.11 -13.79 -11.80
CA ASN A 233 6.54 -13.84 -11.56
C ASN A 233 7.22 -12.56 -12.07
N ILE A 234 8.45 -12.35 -11.63
CA ILE A 234 9.39 -11.34 -12.13
C ILE A 234 10.67 -12.05 -12.55
N ALA A 235 11.11 -11.81 -13.78
CA ALA A 235 12.39 -12.25 -14.27
C ALA A 235 13.39 -11.11 -14.15
N PHE A 236 14.61 -11.40 -13.70
CA PHE A 236 15.71 -10.45 -13.70
C PHE A 236 16.98 -11.09 -14.25
N VAL A 237 17.84 -10.29 -14.86
CA VAL A 237 19.16 -10.68 -15.36
C VAL A 237 20.14 -9.57 -15.02
N GLY A 238 21.11 -9.86 -14.16
CA GLY A 238 22.25 -9.02 -13.85
C GLY A 238 23.53 -9.52 -14.51
N ASP A 239 24.67 -9.00 -14.05
CA ASP A 239 25.99 -9.40 -14.53
C ASP A 239 26.37 -10.82 -14.07
N GLU A 240 26.07 -11.15 -12.81
CA GLU A 240 26.50 -12.43 -12.19
C GLU A 240 25.35 -13.38 -11.85
N LYS A 241 24.09 -12.92 -11.89
CA LYS A 241 22.94 -13.76 -11.54
C LYS A 241 21.70 -13.40 -12.37
N ALA A 242 20.96 -14.42 -12.75
CA ALA A 242 19.60 -14.31 -13.27
C ALA A 242 18.62 -15.06 -12.35
N GLY A 243 17.33 -14.72 -12.45
CA GLY A 243 16.32 -15.41 -11.66
C GLY A 243 14.90 -15.19 -12.15
N LEU A 244 14.08 -16.24 -12.07
CA LEU A 244 12.64 -16.18 -12.30
C LEU A 244 11.91 -16.35 -10.96
N LEU A 245 11.51 -15.23 -10.36
CA LEU A 245 11.02 -15.19 -8.99
C LEU A 245 9.49 -15.09 -8.93
N PRO A 246 8.78 -16.05 -8.31
CA PRO A 246 7.33 -15.99 -8.19
C PRO A 246 6.89 -14.95 -7.16
N PHE A 247 5.90 -14.13 -7.49
CA PHE A 247 5.34 -13.21 -6.53
C PHE A 247 4.63 -13.95 -5.42
N ALA A 248 4.81 -13.42 -4.20
CA ALA A 248 4.06 -13.82 -3.03
C ALA A 248 4.05 -15.36 -2.88
N GLU A 249 5.25 -15.94 -2.94
CA GLU A 249 5.48 -17.38 -2.86
C GLU A 249 5.00 -17.94 -1.52
N LYS A 250 4.41 -19.15 -1.54
CA LYS A 250 3.83 -19.83 -0.36
C LYS A 250 2.81 -18.98 0.44
N VAL A 251 2.09 -18.05 -0.21
CA VAL A 251 1.04 -17.26 0.46
C VAL A 251 -0.11 -18.15 0.91
N PRO A 252 -0.50 -18.11 2.20
CA PRO A 252 -1.68 -18.82 2.68
C PRO A 252 -2.95 -18.37 1.93
N THR A 253 -3.73 -19.34 1.44
CA THR A 253 -4.91 -19.03 0.62
C THR A 253 -6.13 -18.67 1.48
N TYR A 254 -6.31 -19.32 2.63
CA TYR A 254 -7.46 -19.20 3.57
C TYR A 254 -8.84 -19.22 2.90
N GLU A 255 -8.95 -19.81 1.70
CA GLU A 255 -10.13 -19.64 0.84
C GLU A 255 -11.35 -20.35 1.40
N LYS A 256 -11.16 -21.55 1.97
CA LYS A 256 -12.21 -22.33 2.61
C LYS A 256 -12.79 -21.56 3.79
N GLU A 257 -11.95 -21.06 4.68
CA GLU A 257 -12.35 -20.34 5.89
C GLU A 257 -12.99 -18.98 5.56
N ILE A 258 -12.42 -18.23 4.61
CA ILE A 258 -13.01 -16.98 4.14
C ILE A 258 -14.40 -17.25 3.56
N THR A 259 -14.58 -18.32 2.79
CA THR A 259 -15.87 -18.71 2.21
C THR A 259 -16.88 -19.09 3.30
N VAL A 260 -16.47 -19.84 4.32
CA VAL A 260 -17.32 -20.18 5.46
C VAL A 260 -17.80 -18.92 6.19
N PHE A 261 -16.90 -17.97 6.49
CA PHE A 261 -17.30 -16.71 7.11
C PHE A 261 -18.19 -15.86 6.20
N GLN A 262 -17.95 -15.84 4.89
CA GLN A 262 -18.81 -15.15 3.93
C GLN A 262 -20.23 -15.72 3.91
N ARG A 263 -20.38 -17.06 3.90
CA ARG A 263 -21.68 -17.72 3.97
C ARG A 263 -22.39 -17.41 5.29
N LYS A 264 -21.68 -17.47 6.43
CA LYS A 264 -22.22 -17.07 7.75
C LYS A 264 -22.69 -15.61 7.77
N MET A 265 -21.89 -14.70 7.23
CA MET A 265 -22.25 -13.28 7.09
C MET A 265 -23.50 -13.11 6.20
N GLN A 266 -23.57 -13.79 5.07
CA GLN A 266 -24.70 -13.67 4.14
C GLN A 266 -26.00 -14.19 4.75
N ARG A 267 -25.98 -15.33 5.45
CA ARG A 267 -27.16 -15.87 6.15
C ARG A 267 -27.66 -14.89 7.20
N SER A 268 -26.77 -14.41 8.08
CA SER A 268 -27.14 -13.45 9.11
C SER A 268 -27.66 -12.14 8.51
N GLN A 269 -27.06 -11.66 7.43
CA GLN A 269 -27.50 -10.42 6.78
C GLN A 269 -28.90 -10.56 6.17
N ARG A 270 -29.24 -11.70 5.56
CA ARG A 270 -30.58 -11.95 5.01
C ARG A 270 -31.65 -12.06 6.09
N VAL A 271 -31.39 -12.82 7.15
CA VAL A 271 -32.34 -13.00 8.27
C VAL A 271 -32.65 -11.67 8.95
N ASN A 272 -31.64 -10.82 9.17
CA ASN A 272 -31.85 -9.53 9.85
C ASN A 272 -32.40 -8.43 8.93
N ASN A 273 -32.51 -8.69 7.62
CA ASN A 273 -32.91 -7.67 6.64
C ASN A 273 -33.70 -8.30 5.48
N PRO A 274 -34.82 -9.01 5.74
CA PRO A 274 -35.56 -9.71 4.69
C PRO A 274 -36.04 -8.76 3.58
N ASP A 275 -36.56 -7.58 3.94
CA ASP A 275 -37.14 -6.59 3.02
C ASP A 275 -36.12 -5.97 2.06
N ASN A 276 -34.81 -6.16 2.34
CA ASN A 276 -33.75 -5.67 1.48
C ASN A 276 -33.51 -6.55 0.25
N TYR A 277 -34.16 -7.72 0.16
CA TYR A 277 -33.96 -8.70 -0.91
C TYR A 277 -35.23 -8.91 -1.73
N GLU A 278 -35.05 -9.26 -2.99
CA GLU A 278 -36.10 -9.85 -3.83
C GLU A 278 -36.47 -11.25 -3.30
N PRO A 279 -37.67 -11.76 -3.62
CA PRO A 279 -38.03 -13.14 -3.31
C PRO A 279 -37.02 -14.13 -3.90
N ASP A 280 -36.85 -15.25 -3.20
CA ASP A 280 -36.14 -16.41 -3.76
C ASP A 280 -36.96 -17.01 -4.91
N PHE A 281 -36.30 -17.56 -5.91
CA PHE A 281 -36.95 -18.13 -7.09
C PHE A 281 -36.28 -19.44 -7.50
N GLU A 282 -37.00 -20.29 -8.21
CA GLU A 282 -36.49 -21.58 -8.70
C GLU A 282 -35.99 -21.47 -10.13
N ILE A 283 -34.94 -22.22 -10.45
CA ILE A 283 -34.43 -22.32 -11.81
C ILE A 283 -33.99 -23.76 -12.09
N ASN A 284 -34.34 -24.28 -13.26
CA ASN A 284 -33.85 -25.58 -13.71
C ASN A 284 -32.42 -25.44 -14.23
N LYS A 285 -31.51 -26.27 -13.71
CA LYS A 285 -30.12 -26.36 -14.15
C LYS A 285 -29.86 -27.80 -14.58
N GLY A 286 -30.06 -28.07 -15.87
CA GLY A 286 -30.22 -29.44 -16.38
C GLY A 286 -31.49 -30.07 -15.78
N HIS A 287 -31.42 -31.35 -15.41
CA HIS A 287 -32.53 -32.08 -14.78
C HIS A 287 -32.79 -31.74 -13.30
N ARG A 288 -32.15 -30.71 -12.74
CA ARG A 288 -32.29 -30.34 -11.33
C ARG A 288 -32.91 -28.97 -11.16
N THR A 289 -34.00 -28.88 -10.38
CA THR A 289 -34.56 -27.62 -9.92
C THR A 289 -33.75 -27.10 -8.73
N VAL A 290 -33.24 -25.88 -8.83
CA VAL A 290 -32.40 -25.26 -7.80
C VAL A 290 -33.02 -23.95 -7.34
N ARG A 291 -33.25 -23.82 -6.02
CA ARG A 291 -33.69 -22.58 -5.40
C ARG A 291 -32.56 -21.55 -5.37
N LYS A 292 -32.68 -20.47 -6.14
CA LYS A 292 -31.78 -19.33 -6.11
C LYS A 292 -32.26 -18.25 -5.16
N LYS A 293 -31.28 -17.61 -4.51
CA LYS A 293 -31.54 -16.52 -3.58
C LYS A 293 -31.79 -15.21 -4.33
N GLY A 294 -32.84 -14.49 -3.95
CA GLY A 294 -33.19 -13.20 -4.54
C GLY A 294 -32.07 -12.17 -4.38
N LYS A 295 -31.93 -11.27 -5.34
CA LYS A 295 -30.87 -10.25 -5.32
C LYS A 295 -31.19 -9.18 -4.27
N VAL A 296 -30.19 -8.38 -3.92
CA VAL A 296 -30.44 -7.17 -3.14
C VAL A 296 -31.23 -6.23 -4.03
N ARG A 297 -32.36 -5.69 -3.55
CA ARG A 297 -33.16 -4.69 -4.28
C ARG A 297 -32.27 -3.48 -4.67
N LYS A 298 -32.73 -2.50 -5.47
CA LYS A 298 -31.96 -1.25 -5.75
C LYS A 298 -32.36 -0.10 -4.79
N GLY A 299 -31.46 0.86 -4.51
CA GLY A 299 -31.74 2.01 -3.64
C GLY A 299 -31.02 2.03 -2.28
N LYS A 300 -31.22 3.11 -1.50
CA LYS A 300 -30.68 3.29 -0.14
C LYS A 300 -31.34 2.28 0.82
N ARG A 301 -30.56 1.67 1.70
CA ARG A 301 -31.02 0.65 2.65
C ARG A 301 -30.35 0.81 4.00
N GLU A 302 -31.12 0.56 5.04
CA GLU A 302 -30.56 0.27 6.34
C GLU A 302 -30.09 -1.19 6.39
N TRP A 303 -28.94 -1.44 7.01
CA TRP A 303 -28.39 -2.79 7.19
C TRP A 303 -28.24 -3.09 8.68
N LYS A 304 -29.19 -3.83 9.24
CA LYS A 304 -29.13 -4.39 10.58
C LYS A 304 -28.07 -5.49 10.61
N ARG A 305 -27.02 -5.30 11.41
CA ARG A 305 -25.88 -6.22 11.54
C ARG A 305 -25.81 -6.76 12.96
N SER A 306 -26.21 -8.03 13.11
CA SER A 306 -26.11 -8.76 14.38
C SER A 306 -24.67 -8.83 14.92
N ASN A 307 -24.52 -9.14 16.20
CA ASN A 307 -23.21 -9.40 16.80
C ASN A 307 -22.50 -10.59 16.15
N ASN A 308 -23.25 -11.63 15.74
CA ASN A 308 -22.70 -12.77 15.02
C ASN A 308 -22.15 -12.37 13.63
N TYR A 309 -22.85 -11.48 12.90
CA TYR A 309 -22.34 -10.90 11.66
C TYR A 309 -21.03 -10.15 11.91
N LYS A 310 -20.99 -9.29 12.95
CA LYS A 310 -19.80 -8.49 13.30
C LYS A 310 -18.60 -9.40 13.62
N LYS A 311 -18.79 -10.45 14.43
CA LYS A 311 -17.76 -11.46 14.77
C LYS A 311 -17.26 -12.20 13.52
N ALA A 312 -18.16 -12.67 12.64
CA ALA A 312 -17.76 -13.33 11.40
C ALA A 312 -16.99 -12.40 10.45
N ALA A 313 -17.44 -11.14 10.33
CA ALA A 313 -16.76 -10.14 9.53
C ALA A 313 -15.36 -9.80 10.07
N GLN A 314 -15.18 -9.79 11.38
CA GLN A 314 -13.90 -9.59 12.06
C GLN A 314 -12.93 -10.75 11.77
N LYS A 315 -13.37 -12.00 11.93
CA LYS A 315 -12.56 -13.18 11.60
C LYS A 315 -12.14 -13.20 10.12
N LYS A 316 -13.06 -12.88 9.21
CA LYS A 316 -12.75 -12.73 7.78
C LYS A 316 -11.69 -11.65 7.53
N ARG A 317 -11.81 -10.47 8.15
CA ARG A 317 -10.84 -9.37 8.00
C ARG A 317 -9.45 -9.79 8.51
N GLU A 318 -9.38 -10.53 9.60
CA GLU A 318 -8.13 -11.02 10.17
C GLU A 318 -7.40 -11.99 9.21
N LEU A 319 -8.11 -12.94 8.61
CA LEU A 319 -7.53 -13.83 7.59
C LEU A 319 -7.00 -13.06 6.37
N GLN A 320 -7.77 -12.09 5.89
CA GLN A 320 -7.37 -11.23 4.77
C GLN A 320 -6.14 -10.37 5.12
N ARG A 321 -6.06 -9.88 6.37
CA ARG A 321 -4.90 -9.13 6.88
C ARG A 321 -3.65 -10.02 6.91
N LYS A 322 -3.76 -11.24 7.46
CA LYS A 322 -2.65 -12.21 7.51
C LYS A 322 -2.11 -12.49 6.10
N LYS A 323 -3.00 -12.80 5.15
CA LYS A 323 -2.66 -13.02 3.73
C LYS A 323 -1.92 -11.82 3.13
N ALA A 324 -2.46 -10.62 3.30
CA ALA A 324 -1.85 -9.40 2.75
C ALA A 324 -0.49 -9.06 3.38
N ALA A 325 -0.33 -9.26 4.69
CA ALA A 325 0.93 -9.03 5.40
C ALA A 325 2.02 -10.01 4.93
N TYR A 326 1.67 -11.29 4.79
CA TYR A 326 2.58 -12.32 4.28
C TYR A 326 3.01 -12.03 2.83
N ALA A 327 2.06 -11.77 1.94
CA ALA A 327 2.33 -11.42 0.54
C ALA A 327 3.27 -10.20 0.42
N LYS A 328 3.03 -9.17 1.23
CA LYS A 328 3.88 -7.97 1.28
C LYS A 328 5.31 -8.30 1.75
N SER A 329 5.46 -9.20 2.72
CA SER A 329 6.78 -9.61 3.22
C SER A 329 7.55 -10.39 2.17
N GLN A 330 6.94 -11.41 1.54
CA GLN A 330 7.58 -12.19 0.48
C GLN A 330 7.98 -11.33 -0.72
N ASN A 331 7.09 -10.45 -1.18
CA ASN A 331 7.39 -9.53 -2.27
C ASN A 331 8.52 -8.54 -1.94
N ARG A 332 8.73 -8.19 -0.67
CA ARG A 332 9.89 -7.38 -0.26
C ARG A 332 11.21 -8.16 -0.29
N LYS A 333 11.17 -9.47 -0.03
CA LYS A 333 12.35 -10.34 -0.18
C LYS A 333 12.78 -10.38 -1.64
N ILE A 334 11.83 -10.58 -2.56
CA ILE A 334 12.09 -10.53 -4.01
C ILE A 334 12.76 -9.21 -4.42
N VAL A 335 12.24 -8.08 -3.93
CA VAL A 335 12.86 -6.77 -4.21
C VAL A 335 14.28 -6.68 -3.65
N ASN A 336 14.53 -7.17 -2.43
CA ASN A 336 15.89 -7.19 -1.88
C ASN A 336 16.81 -8.11 -2.68
N GLU A 337 16.31 -9.26 -3.12
CA GLU A 337 17.07 -10.20 -3.93
C GLU A 337 17.56 -9.55 -5.22
N ILE A 338 16.66 -8.92 -5.98
CA ILE A 338 17.02 -8.20 -7.21
C ILE A 338 18.06 -7.11 -6.94
N LEU A 339 17.92 -6.37 -5.84
CA LEU A 339 18.83 -5.27 -5.50
C LEU A 339 20.23 -5.70 -5.07
N ARG A 340 20.42 -6.96 -4.65
CA ARG A 340 21.77 -7.50 -4.37
C ARG A 340 22.61 -7.63 -5.63
N HIS A 341 21.97 -7.63 -6.81
CA HIS A 341 22.61 -7.84 -8.10
C HIS A 341 22.71 -6.54 -8.93
N GLY A 342 22.10 -5.44 -8.46
CA GLY A 342 22.21 -4.16 -9.14
C GLY A 342 21.14 -3.14 -8.74
N ASN A 343 21.44 -1.87 -9.01
CA ASN A 343 20.57 -0.73 -8.72
C ASN A 343 20.24 0.11 -9.96
N LEU A 344 20.75 -0.26 -11.14
CA LEU A 344 20.34 0.30 -12.42
C LEU A 344 19.36 -0.67 -13.08
N ILE A 345 18.07 -0.37 -13.01
CA ILE A 345 17.01 -1.26 -13.49
C ILE A 345 16.49 -0.77 -14.84
N LYS A 346 16.50 -1.64 -15.86
CA LYS A 346 15.81 -1.42 -17.14
C LYS A 346 14.61 -2.37 -17.25
N THR A 347 13.43 -1.84 -17.56
CA THR A 347 12.22 -2.67 -17.70
C THR A 347 11.18 -2.09 -18.64
N GLU A 348 10.32 -2.94 -19.18
CA GLU A 348 9.18 -2.51 -19.98
C GLU A 348 8.15 -1.68 -19.18
N LYS A 349 7.58 -0.68 -19.85
CA LYS A 349 6.48 0.13 -19.31
C LYS A 349 5.15 -0.63 -19.36
N VAL A 350 4.99 -1.58 -18.45
CA VAL A 350 3.75 -2.38 -18.30
C VAL A 350 2.67 -1.67 -17.47
N SER A 351 1.41 -1.80 -17.91
CA SER A 351 0.23 -1.30 -17.19
C SER A 351 -0.38 -2.37 -16.29
N VAL A 352 0.09 -2.41 -15.03
CA VAL A 352 -0.48 -3.29 -13.99
C VAL A 352 -1.98 -3.01 -13.77
N ARG A 353 -2.42 -1.77 -14.00
CA ARG A 353 -3.85 -1.40 -13.92
C ARG A 353 -4.69 -2.12 -14.97
N SER A 354 -4.16 -2.29 -16.19
CA SER A 354 -4.83 -3.04 -17.25
C SER A 354 -4.92 -4.52 -16.89
N TRP A 355 -3.86 -5.11 -16.33
CA TRP A 355 -3.89 -6.48 -15.82
C TRP A 355 -4.90 -6.65 -14.69
N GLN A 356 -5.03 -5.67 -13.78
CA GLN A 356 -5.99 -5.74 -12.69
C GLN A 356 -7.44 -5.80 -13.21
N LYS A 357 -7.75 -5.09 -14.31
CA LYS A 357 -9.07 -5.17 -14.95
C LYS A 357 -9.32 -6.55 -15.58
N ARG A 358 -8.29 -7.16 -16.17
CA ARG A 358 -8.40 -8.44 -16.90
C ARG A 358 -8.42 -9.65 -15.96
N TYR A 359 -7.50 -9.71 -15.00
CA TYR A 359 -7.27 -10.91 -14.16
C TYR A 359 -7.85 -10.76 -12.73
N GLY A 360 -8.31 -9.57 -12.36
CA GLY A 360 -9.08 -9.34 -11.14
C GLY A 360 -8.40 -9.85 -9.86
N LYS A 361 -9.02 -10.85 -9.22
CA LYS A 361 -8.63 -11.36 -7.89
C LYS A 361 -7.32 -12.16 -7.90
N ALA A 362 -6.99 -12.85 -8.98
CA ALA A 362 -5.74 -13.63 -9.07
C ALA A 362 -4.51 -12.71 -8.93
N LEU A 363 -4.55 -11.57 -9.62
CA LEU A 363 -3.49 -10.55 -9.54
C LEU A 363 -3.39 -9.92 -8.15
N ALA A 364 -4.52 -9.77 -7.45
CA ALA A 364 -4.55 -9.16 -6.12
C ALA A 364 -3.79 -9.99 -5.07
N ALA A 365 -3.75 -11.32 -5.23
CA ALA A 365 -2.98 -12.20 -4.35
C ALA A 365 -1.46 -12.03 -4.56
N LYS A 366 -1.03 -11.83 -5.80
CA LYS A 366 0.38 -11.75 -6.21
C LYS A 366 0.97 -10.35 -6.06
N SER A 367 0.18 -9.29 -6.26
CA SER A 367 0.57 -7.89 -6.06
C SER A 367 1.81 -7.40 -6.84
N PRO A 368 1.94 -7.65 -8.16
CA PRO A 368 3.08 -7.17 -8.97
C PRO A 368 3.26 -5.64 -8.95
N GLY A 369 2.17 -4.89 -8.89
CA GLY A 369 2.24 -3.43 -8.78
C GLY A 369 2.93 -2.94 -7.50
N PHE A 370 2.81 -3.70 -6.41
CA PHE A 370 3.55 -3.41 -5.18
C PHE A 370 5.05 -3.65 -5.36
N VAL A 371 5.45 -4.76 -6.00
CA VAL A 371 6.86 -5.08 -6.27
C VAL A 371 7.49 -3.98 -7.13
N LYS A 372 6.86 -3.60 -8.23
CA LYS A 372 7.35 -2.52 -9.11
C LYS A 372 7.54 -1.20 -8.36
N SER A 373 6.55 -0.77 -7.59
CA SER A 373 6.64 0.48 -6.81
C SER A 373 7.67 0.41 -5.68
N GLU A 374 7.80 -0.73 -5.01
CA GLU A 374 8.78 -0.91 -3.92
C GLU A 374 10.21 -0.99 -4.46
N LEU A 375 10.42 -1.62 -5.62
CA LEU A 375 11.70 -1.67 -6.31
C LEU A 375 12.13 -0.26 -6.76
N GLN A 376 11.28 0.45 -7.50
CA GLN A 376 11.54 1.83 -7.92
C GLN A 376 11.91 2.72 -6.72
N ARG A 377 11.13 2.67 -5.64
CA ARG A 377 11.38 3.47 -4.43
C ARG A 377 12.73 3.16 -3.77
N LYS A 378 13.19 1.91 -3.79
CA LYS A 378 14.47 1.53 -3.19
C LYS A 378 15.66 1.88 -4.07
N VAL A 379 15.53 1.71 -5.39
CA VAL A 379 16.52 2.16 -6.37
C VAL A 379 16.77 3.66 -6.26
N GLU A 380 15.71 4.46 -6.24
CA GLU A 380 15.82 5.92 -6.09
C GLU A 380 16.51 6.32 -4.77
N LYS A 381 16.41 5.49 -3.73
CA LYS A 381 17.05 5.73 -2.43
C LYS A 381 18.57 5.49 -2.49
N THR A 382 19.05 4.61 -3.37
CA THR A 382 20.47 4.24 -3.46
C THR A 382 21.24 5.12 -4.43
N GLY A 383 20.60 6.14 -5.01
CA GLY A 383 21.18 6.93 -6.12
C GLY A 383 21.16 6.21 -7.47
N GLY A 384 20.59 5.00 -7.53
CA GLY A 384 20.42 4.24 -8.78
C GLY A 384 19.29 4.78 -9.65
N GLN A 385 19.07 4.16 -10.81
CA GLN A 385 18.06 4.59 -11.77
C GLN A 385 17.08 3.47 -12.11
N PHE A 386 15.80 3.83 -12.23
CA PHE A 386 14.73 2.93 -12.66
C PHE A 386 14.22 3.39 -14.03
N ILE A 387 14.81 2.83 -15.10
CA ILE A 387 14.56 3.19 -16.49
C ILE A 387 13.42 2.33 -17.05
N THR A 388 12.44 2.99 -17.66
CA THR A 388 11.34 2.30 -18.34
C THR A 388 11.27 2.64 -19.81
N PHE A 389 11.09 1.63 -20.67
CA PHE A 389 11.00 1.80 -22.11
C PHE A 389 9.69 1.22 -22.70
N SER A 390 9.41 1.55 -23.95
CA SER A 390 8.17 1.14 -24.63
C SER A 390 8.07 -0.37 -24.89
N THR A 391 6.97 -0.99 -24.44
CA THR A 391 6.60 -2.39 -24.74
C THR A 391 6.33 -2.62 -26.22
N GLN A 392 5.76 -1.62 -26.92
CA GLN A 392 5.33 -1.77 -28.32
C GLN A 392 6.50 -1.66 -29.31
N LYS A 393 7.45 -0.77 -29.03
CA LYS A 393 8.61 -0.56 -29.89
C LYS A 393 9.58 -1.74 -29.83
N THR A 394 9.87 -2.21 -28.62
CA THR A 394 10.86 -3.27 -28.37
C THR A 394 10.29 -4.67 -28.57
N ALA A 395 9.04 -4.90 -28.14
CA ALA A 395 8.33 -6.18 -28.23
C ALA A 395 9.17 -7.38 -27.75
N LEU A 396 9.90 -7.23 -26.64
CA LEU A 396 10.98 -8.16 -26.24
C LEU A 396 10.54 -9.62 -26.13
N SER A 397 9.31 -9.86 -25.65
CA SER A 397 8.73 -11.22 -25.58
C SER A 397 8.52 -11.93 -26.93
N GLN A 398 8.63 -11.19 -28.04
CA GLN A 398 8.46 -11.68 -29.41
C GLN A 398 9.77 -11.70 -30.19
N THR A 399 10.69 -10.80 -29.84
CA THR A 399 11.94 -10.55 -30.57
C THR A 399 12.94 -11.67 -30.37
N HIS A 400 13.51 -12.13 -31.48
CA HIS A 400 14.60 -13.10 -31.55
C HIS A 400 15.96 -12.39 -31.61
N LEU A 401 17.06 -13.11 -31.35
CA LEU A 401 18.39 -12.51 -31.47
C LEU A 401 18.74 -12.13 -32.90
N ASP A 402 18.24 -12.85 -33.90
CA ASP A 402 18.39 -12.49 -35.32
C ASP A 402 17.64 -11.18 -35.70
N GLY A 403 16.78 -10.67 -34.81
CA GLY A 403 15.98 -9.46 -34.99
C GLY A 403 14.56 -9.73 -35.52
N SER A 404 14.27 -10.97 -35.92
CA SER A 404 12.92 -11.37 -36.31
C SER A 404 11.96 -11.30 -35.11
N ARG A 405 10.66 -11.15 -35.40
CA ARG A 405 9.63 -11.03 -34.36
C ARG A 405 8.54 -12.06 -34.59
N VAL A 406 8.44 -13.01 -33.67
CA VAL A 406 7.42 -14.05 -33.71
C VAL A 406 6.42 -13.81 -32.58
N LYS A 407 5.16 -13.58 -32.93
CA LYS A 407 4.06 -13.45 -31.95
C LYS A 407 3.89 -14.76 -31.20
N LYS A 408 3.82 -14.67 -29.87
CA LYS A 408 3.65 -15.82 -28.96
C LYS A 408 2.39 -15.64 -28.14
N SER A 409 1.68 -16.74 -27.87
CA SER A 409 0.51 -16.71 -26.98
C SER A 409 0.96 -16.48 -25.53
N LEU A 410 0.03 -16.05 -24.66
CA LEU A 410 0.37 -15.81 -23.24
C LEU A 410 0.75 -17.10 -22.50
N SER A 411 0.25 -18.25 -22.93
CA SER A 411 0.56 -19.57 -22.35
C SER A 411 1.89 -20.13 -22.87
N GLN A 412 2.37 -19.69 -24.03
CA GLN A 412 3.67 -20.11 -24.56
C GLN A 412 4.81 -19.45 -23.76
N ARG A 413 5.37 -20.19 -22.80
CA ARG A 413 6.42 -19.71 -21.89
C ARG A 413 7.83 -20.08 -22.32
N VAL A 414 7.98 -21.00 -23.26
CA VAL A 414 9.26 -21.33 -23.88
C VAL A 414 9.43 -20.49 -25.14
N HIS A 415 10.56 -19.80 -25.22
CA HIS A 415 11.02 -19.06 -26.38
C HIS A 415 11.97 -19.95 -27.17
N TYR A 416 11.53 -20.32 -28.37
CA TYR A 416 12.37 -20.89 -29.41
C TYR A 416 12.77 -19.75 -30.32
N ASP A 417 14.06 -19.48 -30.36
CA ASP A 417 14.68 -18.45 -31.18
C ASP A 417 15.03 -19.01 -32.56
N ALA A 418 14.97 -18.17 -33.60
CA ALA A 418 15.38 -18.55 -34.96
C ALA A 418 16.87 -18.88 -35.04
N THR A 419 17.67 -18.38 -34.10
CA THR A 419 19.10 -18.72 -33.94
C THR A 419 19.36 -20.09 -33.32
N GLY A 420 18.31 -20.84 -32.94
CA GLY A 420 18.42 -22.16 -32.30
C GLY A 420 18.38 -22.12 -30.77
N ILE A 421 18.38 -20.93 -30.15
CA ILE A 421 18.30 -20.77 -28.70
C ILE A 421 16.93 -21.23 -28.18
N LYS A 422 16.96 -21.99 -27.08
CA LYS A 422 15.77 -22.38 -26.31
C LYS A 422 15.87 -21.82 -24.90
N MET A 423 14.97 -20.91 -24.53
CA MET A 423 15.01 -20.25 -23.22
C MET A 423 13.62 -19.95 -22.67
N HIS A 424 13.46 -19.79 -21.35
CA HIS A 424 12.21 -19.26 -20.80
C HIS A 424 11.98 -17.83 -21.31
N ARG A 425 10.79 -17.56 -21.86
CA ARG A 425 10.46 -16.30 -22.55
C ARG A 425 10.69 -15.06 -21.69
N ASP A 426 10.29 -15.13 -20.42
CA ASP A 426 10.39 -13.98 -19.52
C ASP A 426 11.86 -13.74 -19.12
N LEU A 427 12.69 -14.79 -19.03
CA LEU A 427 14.15 -14.67 -18.81
C LEU A 427 14.82 -14.08 -20.05
N MET A 428 14.44 -14.53 -21.25
CA MET A 428 14.92 -13.95 -22.50
C MET A 428 14.53 -12.48 -22.62
N SER A 429 13.30 -12.11 -22.24
CA SER A 429 12.84 -10.71 -22.27
C SER A 429 13.59 -9.84 -21.26
N ALA A 430 13.86 -10.37 -20.07
CA ALA A 430 14.70 -9.69 -19.08
C ALA A 430 16.15 -9.54 -19.57
N TYR A 431 16.72 -10.55 -20.23
CA TYR A 431 18.04 -10.46 -20.86
C TYR A 431 18.09 -9.34 -21.90
N LEU A 432 17.18 -9.35 -22.89
CA LEU A 432 17.14 -8.34 -23.94
C LEU A 432 16.93 -6.92 -23.40
N SER A 433 16.22 -6.77 -22.28
CA SER A 433 15.97 -5.46 -21.67
C SER A 433 17.25 -4.72 -21.24
N ARG A 434 18.36 -5.44 -20.99
CA ARG A 434 19.66 -4.85 -20.66
C ARG A 434 20.20 -3.99 -21.81
N PHE A 435 19.91 -4.41 -23.05
CA PHE A 435 20.43 -3.83 -24.30
C PHE A 435 19.49 -2.81 -24.95
N VAL A 436 18.45 -2.36 -24.23
CA VAL A 436 17.58 -1.28 -24.69
C VAL A 436 18.20 0.08 -24.34
N ASN A 437 18.30 0.96 -25.34
CA ASN A 437 18.83 2.31 -25.19
C ASN A 437 17.74 3.32 -24.77
N GLN A 438 18.11 4.60 -24.64
CA GLN A 438 17.21 5.66 -24.18
C GLN A 438 16.09 5.99 -25.19
N ASP A 439 16.25 5.64 -26.46
CA ASP A 439 15.27 5.87 -27.54
C ASP A 439 14.24 4.73 -27.69
N ASP A 440 14.22 3.80 -26.74
CA ASP A 440 13.46 2.54 -26.78
C ASP A 440 13.89 1.60 -27.94
N LYS A 441 15.16 1.65 -28.37
CA LYS A 441 15.69 0.73 -29.40
C LYS A 441 16.54 -0.36 -28.75
N LEU A 442 16.33 -1.60 -29.18
CA LEU A 442 17.11 -2.76 -28.77
C LEU A 442 18.39 -2.83 -29.63
N SER A 443 19.56 -2.88 -28.99
CA SER A 443 20.81 -3.21 -29.66
C SER A 443 20.92 -4.72 -29.83
N LEU A 444 20.61 -5.22 -31.02
CA LEU A 444 20.67 -6.66 -31.32
C LEU A 444 22.09 -7.19 -31.37
N GLN A 445 23.05 -6.37 -31.82
CA GLN A 445 24.46 -6.77 -31.88
C GLN A 445 25.00 -7.02 -30.47
N ASP A 446 24.85 -6.06 -29.56
CA ASP A 446 25.28 -6.22 -28.16
C ASP A 446 24.57 -7.39 -27.46
N ALA A 447 23.29 -7.62 -27.77
CA ALA A 447 22.51 -8.73 -27.25
C ALA A 447 22.92 -10.09 -27.84
N ARG A 448 23.53 -10.15 -29.03
CA ARG A 448 24.11 -11.39 -29.56
C ARG A 448 25.45 -11.66 -28.90
N ASP A 449 26.31 -10.64 -28.87
CA ASP A 449 27.67 -10.74 -28.36
C ASP A 449 27.67 -11.10 -26.87
N GLY A 450 26.72 -10.53 -26.10
CA GLY A 450 26.56 -10.81 -24.69
C GLY A 450 25.87 -12.14 -24.37
N TYR A 451 25.29 -12.87 -25.33
CA TYR A 451 24.43 -14.02 -25.01
C TYR A 451 25.26 -15.19 -24.49
N ARG A 452 26.42 -15.46 -25.12
CA ARG A 452 27.32 -16.56 -24.72
C ARG A 452 27.75 -16.46 -23.25
N GLY A 453 27.99 -15.24 -22.77
CA GLY A 453 28.34 -15.00 -21.35
C GLY A 453 27.16 -15.10 -20.39
N ALA A 454 25.92 -14.98 -20.86
CA ALA A 454 24.72 -15.01 -20.03
C ALA A 454 23.97 -16.35 -20.07
N GLU A 455 24.24 -17.21 -21.05
CA GLU A 455 23.50 -18.45 -21.30
C GLU A 455 23.48 -19.38 -20.09
N SER A 456 24.62 -19.57 -19.41
CA SER A 456 24.73 -20.39 -18.20
C SER A 456 23.83 -19.86 -17.09
N LEU A 457 23.86 -18.54 -16.82
CA LEU A 457 23.04 -17.87 -15.82
C LEU A 457 21.54 -18.02 -16.12
N LEU A 458 21.15 -17.82 -17.38
CA LEU A 458 19.76 -17.95 -17.82
C LEU A 458 19.26 -19.39 -17.68
N THR A 459 20.10 -20.36 -18.05
CA THR A 459 19.78 -21.79 -17.95
C THR A 459 19.65 -22.22 -16.50
N GLU A 460 20.58 -21.83 -15.63
CA GLU A 460 20.52 -22.10 -14.19
C GLU A 460 19.23 -21.52 -13.59
N ALA A 461 18.93 -20.24 -13.88
CA ALA A 461 17.71 -19.58 -13.42
C ALA A 461 16.43 -20.29 -13.88
N TRP A 462 16.43 -20.85 -15.10
CA TRP A 462 15.31 -21.62 -15.61
C TRP A 462 15.19 -22.97 -14.87
N GLN A 463 16.29 -23.72 -14.71
CA GLN A 463 16.30 -24.99 -13.98
C GLN A 463 15.84 -24.83 -12.53
N GLU A 464 16.33 -23.80 -11.82
CA GLU A 464 15.88 -23.47 -10.47
C GLU A 464 14.37 -23.17 -10.40
N SER A 465 13.79 -22.61 -11.46
CA SER A 465 12.34 -22.34 -11.48
C SER A 465 11.52 -23.62 -11.65
N LEU A 466 12.01 -24.57 -12.44
CA LEU A 466 11.37 -25.88 -12.64
C LEU A 466 11.43 -26.73 -11.37
N SER A 467 12.59 -26.77 -10.70
CA SER A 467 12.74 -27.49 -9.43
C SER A 467 11.82 -26.93 -8.35
N ARG A 468 11.68 -25.60 -8.27
CA ARG A 468 10.72 -24.94 -7.35
C ARG A 468 9.27 -25.33 -7.63
N GLU A 469 8.88 -25.41 -8.90
CA GLU A 469 7.53 -25.86 -9.27
C GLU A 469 7.28 -27.30 -8.82
N GLN A 470 8.23 -28.21 -9.05
CA GLN A 470 8.14 -29.61 -8.62
C GLN A 470 8.03 -29.74 -7.09
N VAL A 471 8.87 -29.02 -6.33
CA VAL A 471 8.80 -29.01 -4.86
C VAL A 471 7.44 -28.48 -4.39
N SER A 472 6.94 -27.39 -5.00
CA SER A 472 5.62 -26.83 -4.61
C SER A 472 4.45 -27.79 -4.86
N LEU A 473 4.53 -28.61 -5.92
CA LEU A 473 3.54 -29.66 -6.21
C LEU A 473 3.63 -30.78 -5.18
N SER A 474 4.84 -31.24 -4.84
CA SER A 474 5.04 -32.27 -3.81
C SER A 474 4.60 -31.84 -2.41
N GLU A 475 4.93 -30.61 -2.00
CA GLU A 475 4.52 -30.05 -0.71
C GLU A 475 2.99 -29.89 -0.64
N SER A 476 2.32 -29.59 -1.76
CA SER A 476 0.86 -29.42 -1.79
C SER A 476 0.07 -30.69 -1.46
N GLY A 477 0.69 -31.87 -1.57
CA GLY A 477 0.12 -33.16 -1.13
C GLY A 477 0.36 -33.50 0.34
N LEU A 478 1.28 -32.81 1.03
CA LEU A 478 1.77 -33.18 2.37
C LEU A 478 1.41 -32.16 3.47
N ILE A 479 0.65 -31.11 3.18
CA ILE A 479 0.31 -30.09 4.19
C ILE A 479 -0.76 -30.60 5.17
N ALA A 480 -0.33 -31.36 6.18
CA ALA A 480 -1.01 -31.40 7.46
C ALA A 480 -0.94 -29.98 8.10
N PRO A 481 -1.97 -29.53 8.83
CA PRO A 481 -1.98 -28.20 9.41
C PRO A 481 -0.93 -28.09 10.51
N GLU A 482 0.26 -27.57 10.18
CA GLU A 482 1.26 -27.23 11.17
C GLU A 482 0.67 -26.26 12.21
N ARG A 483 0.59 -26.75 13.45
CA ARG A 483 0.34 -25.93 14.63
C ARG A 483 1.57 -25.06 14.83
N PHE A 484 1.47 -23.78 14.44
CA PHE A 484 2.47 -22.78 14.81
C PHE A 484 2.60 -22.75 16.35
N SER A 485 3.81 -23.03 16.84
CA SER A 485 4.12 -23.01 18.26
C SER A 485 4.04 -21.58 18.82
N ASP A 486 3.26 -21.41 19.89
CA ASP A 486 3.13 -20.18 20.68
C ASP A 486 4.37 -19.95 21.57
N LYS A 487 5.59 -20.01 21.02
CA LYS A 487 6.83 -19.66 21.75
C LYS A 487 7.33 -18.28 21.32
N LEU A 488 6.53 -17.27 21.64
CA LEU A 488 6.99 -15.92 21.95
C LEU A 488 6.25 -15.55 23.23
N GLY A 489 7.00 -15.36 24.33
CA GLY A 489 6.45 -15.04 25.65
C GLY A 489 5.35 -13.98 25.53
N LYS A 490 4.18 -14.27 26.10
CA LYS A 490 3.03 -13.36 26.14
C LYS A 490 3.40 -12.08 26.87
N ILE A 491 3.93 -11.08 26.16
CA ILE A 491 3.78 -9.69 26.57
C ILE A 491 2.40 -9.27 26.07
N ASP A 492 1.39 -9.65 26.86
CA ASP A 492 0.01 -9.27 26.59
C ASP A 492 -0.14 -7.76 26.81
N GLN A 493 -0.61 -7.06 25.77
CA GLN A 493 -1.01 -5.64 25.84
C GLN A 493 -2.36 -5.47 26.57
N ILE A 494 -2.63 -6.30 27.57
CA ILE A 494 -3.90 -6.34 28.29
C ILE A 494 -3.60 -5.99 29.74
N ALA A 495 -4.28 -4.97 30.25
CA ALA A 495 -4.23 -4.58 31.64
C ALA A 495 -4.55 -5.79 32.53
N VAL A 496 -3.67 -6.11 33.48
CA VAL A 496 -4.02 -6.95 34.63
C VAL A 496 -4.95 -6.11 35.49
N SER A 497 -6.23 -6.47 35.55
CA SER A 497 -7.17 -5.88 36.49
C SER A 497 -6.78 -6.33 37.90
N GLY A 498 -6.14 -5.45 38.67
CA GLY A 498 -5.84 -5.68 40.07
C GLY A 498 -7.14 -5.70 40.89
N GLY A 499 -7.53 -6.88 41.35
CA GLY A 499 -8.54 -7.04 42.39
C GLY A 499 -7.88 -6.96 43.75
N VAL A 500 -8.12 -5.88 44.48
CA VAL A 500 -7.82 -5.78 45.91
C VAL A 500 -8.85 -6.66 46.63
N ARG A 501 -8.42 -7.77 47.23
CA ARG A 501 -9.16 -8.44 48.29
C ARG A 501 -8.63 -7.89 49.61
N ALA A 502 -9.43 -7.07 50.27
CA ALA A 502 -9.29 -6.83 51.70
C ALA A 502 -9.50 -8.18 52.43
N LYS A 503 -8.55 -8.54 53.29
CA LYS A 503 -8.76 -9.56 54.32
C LYS A 503 -9.00 -8.80 55.62
N SER A 504 -10.12 -9.12 56.26
CA SER A 504 -10.29 -9.10 57.72
C SER A 504 -9.20 -9.92 58.39
#